data_AF-A0A1T5E4D1-F1
#
_entry.id   AF-A0A1T5E4D1-F1
#
_cell.length_a   1.000
_cell.length_b   1.000
_cell.length_c   1.000
_cell.angle_alpha   90.00
_cell.angle_beta   90.00
_cell.angle_gamma   90.00
#
_symmetry.space_group_name_H-M   'P 1'
#
loop_
_entity.id
_entity.type
_entity.pdbx_description
1 polymer ?
#
loop_
_entity_poly.entity_id
_entity_poly.type
_entity_poly.pdbx_seq_one_letter_code
_entity_poly.pdbx_strand_id
1 'polypeptide(L)'
;MEWKQLQKEQGIIHAQLRTASRLSEQKVLIEQQIGHAQQEIDKHSKALNQIRLRLDKLEGFSFMNMIRTWAGQQDELRAEKIDKAAILELKINEAKKMDVDLAHDLGQINTKLSQINEKELQEALSQLNAKKKGYLQIHEPEQAKRLEQLAHEEMHTKQLLIEIKEAEAAGETALTELGQAAESLHSANGYSTWDTFFGGGFFVTHLKHDALDKTENYLHNAQIALQRFHNELLDVHDMSTKSLQVDTDGFVKFADYFFDDIFSAWSVHSKISTARDQVSRVQDDVHNTILRLQDKHNKADDYLKSLQKEKEAIF
;
A
#
# COMPACT_ATOMS: atom_id res chain seq x y z
N MET A 1 26.13 -18.70 -37.43
CA MET A 1 26.48 -17.27 -37.27
C MET A 1 25.28 -16.44 -36.84
N GLU A 2 24.08 -16.77 -37.32
CA GLU A 2 22.83 -16.07 -37.01
C GLU A 2 22.46 -16.03 -35.52
N TRP A 3 22.55 -17.15 -34.79
CA TRP A 3 22.22 -17.20 -33.35
C TRP A 3 23.07 -16.26 -32.47
N LYS A 4 24.40 -16.23 -32.68
CA LYS A 4 25.30 -15.33 -31.92
C LYS A 4 24.99 -13.85 -32.17
N GLN A 5 24.51 -13.51 -33.36
CA GLN A 5 24.09 -12.16 -33.69
C GLN A 5 22.79 -11.79 -32.96
N LEU A 6 21.80 -12.70 -32.95
CA LEU A 6 20.55 -12.52 -32.20
C LEU A 6 20.78 -12.37 -30.69
N GLN A 7 21.71 -13.15 -30.11
CA GLN A 7 22.10 -13.00 -28.70
C GLN A 7 22.77 -11.65 -28.40
N LYS A 8 23.63 -11.17 -29.31
CA LYS A 8 24.27 -9.86 -29.16
C LYS A 8 23.25 -8.71 -29.22
N GLU A 9 22.31 -8.77 -30.17
CA GLU A 9 21.23 -7.79 -30.29
C GLU A 9 20.33 -7.77 -29.03
N GLN A 10 20.01 -8.94 -28.47
CA GLN A 10 19.24 -9.05 -27.23
C GLN A 10 19.97 -8.43 -26.05
N GLY A 11 21.28 -8.69 -25.93
CA GLY A 11 22.10 -8.12 -24.85
C GLY A 11 22.12 -6.59 -24.85
N ILE A 12 22.10 -5.96 -26.04
CA ILE A 12 22.05 -4.50 -26.18
C ILE A 12 20.70 -3.97 -25.72
N ILE A 13 19.59 -4.57 -26.19
CA ILE A 13 18.24 -4.14 -25.83
C ILE A 13 18.01 -4.28 -24.32
N HIS A 14 18.41 -5.40 -23.72
CA HIS A 14 18.30 -5.63 -22.27
C HIS A 14 19.15 -4.64 -21.46
N ALA A 15 20.35 -4.29 -21.93
CA ALA A 15 21.17 -3.28 -21.26
C ALA A 15 20.50 -1.90 -21.25
N GLN A 16 19.83 -1.53 -22.35
CA GLN A 16 19.09 -0.27 -22.43
C GLN A 16 17.85 -0.28 -21.54
N LEU A 17 17.06 -1.38 -21.53
CA LEU A 17 15.91 -1.52 -20.64
C LEU A 17 16.31 -1.48 -19.16
N ARG A 18 17.37 -2.19 -18.75
CA ARG A 18 17.89 -2.10 -17.36
C ARG A 18 18.33 -0.70 -16.98
N THR A 19 18.90 0.04 -17.93
CA THR A 19 19.28 1.44 -17.71
C THR A 19 18.04 2.30 -17.49
N ALA A 20 16.98 2.08 -18.28
CA ALA A 20 15.70 2.77 -18.13
C ALA A 20 15.06 2.49 -16.76
N SER A 21 14.96 1.21 -16.36
CA SER A 21 14.42 0.83 -15.05
C SER A 21 15.19 1.47 -13.90
N ARG A 22 16.52 1.42 -13.92
CA ARG A 22 17.36 2.07 -12.90
C ARG A 22 17.14 3.58 -12.82
N LEU A 23 17.00 4.25 -13.96
CA LEU A 23 16.73 5.69 -14.01
C LEU A 23 15.33 6.02 -13.49
N SER A 24 14.33 5.17 -13.76
CA SER A 24 12.97 5.29 -13.25
C SER A 24 12.90 5.13 -11.72
N GLU A 25 13.61 4.16 -11.16
CA GLU A 25 13.74 4.00 -9.70
C GLU A 25 14.41 5.23 -9.06
N GLN A 26 15.50 5.72 -9.65
CA GLN A 26 16.18 6.93 -9.18
C GLN A 26 15.28 8.16 -9.23
N LYS A 27 14.44 8.29 -10.26
CA LYS A 27 13.44 9.35 -10.39
C LYS A 27 12.48 9.35 -9.21
N VAL A 28 11.89 8.20 -8.88
CA VAL A 28 10.94 8.06 -7.76
C VAL A 28 11.58 8.47 -6.43
N LEU A 29 12.82 8.06 -6.18
CA LEU A 29 13.55 8.43 -4.97
C LEU A 29 13.78 9.95 -4.85
N ILE A 30 14.17 10.60 -5.95
CA ILE A 30 14.38 12.05 -5.98
C ILE A 30 13.05 12.81 -5.81
N GLU A 31 11.96 12.34 -6.43
CA GLU A 31 10.63 12.93 -6.24
C GLU A 31 10.17 12.84 -4.77
N GLN A 32 10.43 11.73 -4.09
CA GLN A 32 10.17 11.59 -2.65
C GLN A 32 11.01 12.56 -1.81
N GLN A 33 12.30 12.72 -2.13
CA GLN A 33 13.20 13.64 -1.43
C GLN A 33 12.79 15.11 -1.63
N ILE A 34 12.35 15.48 -2.83
CA ILE A 34 11.75 16.79 -3.14
C ILE A 34 10.51 17.01 -2.27
N GLY A 35 9.60 16.03 -2.24
CA GLY A 35 8.41 16.10 -1.40
C GLY A 35 8.73 16.31 0.08
N HIS A 36 9.74 15.60 0.61
CA HIS A 36 10.20 15.77 1.99
C HIS A 36 10.82 17.15 2.23
N ALA A 37 11.66 17.66 1.32
CA ALA A 37 12.26 18.99 1.41
C ALA A 37 11.17 20.08 1.45
N GLN A 38 10.13 19.96 0.61
CA GLN A 38 9.00 20.87 0.58
C GLN A 38 8.18 20.83 1.87
N GLN A 39 7.96 19.65 2.46
CA GLN A 39 7.29 19.52 3.75
C GLN A 39 8.07 20.18 4.89
N GLU A 40 9.39 20.02 4.94
CA GLU A 40 10.23 20.68 5.93
C GLU A 40 10.28 22.21 5.74
N ILE A 41 10.31 22.70 4.49
CA ILE A 41 10.14 24.13 4.18
C ILE A 41 8.82 24.65 4.75
N ASP A 42 7.70 23.96 4.50
CA ASP A 42 6.38 24.36 4.97
C ASP A 42 6.28 24.36 6.49
N LYS A 43 6.78 23.30 7.13
CA LYS A 43 6.78 23.13 8.58
C LYS A 43 7.60 24.22 9.28
N HIS A 44 8.83 24.46 8.81
CA HIS A 44 9.68 25.51 9.36
C HIS A 44 9.13 26.91 9.08
N SER A 45 8.54 27.14 7.89
CA SER A 45 7.90 28.42 7.56
C SER A 45 6.70 28.71 8.46
N LYS A 46 5.86 27.70 8.75
CA LYS A 46 4.76 27.81 9.72
C LYS A 46 5.27 28.13 11.13
N ALA A 47 6.32 27.44 11.59
CA ALA A 47 6.94 27.70 12.89
C ALA A 47 7.53 29.12 12.97
N LEU A 48 8.21 29.57 11.91
CA LEU A 48 8.78 30.92 11.82
C LEU A 48 7.69 31.99 11.85
N ASN A 49 6.58 31.79 11.13
CA ASN A 49 5.43 32.69 11.16
C ASN A 49 4.76 32.76 12.53
N GLN A 50 4.67 31.64 13.27
CA GLN A 50 4.16 31.66 14.65
C GLN A 50 5.06 32.46 15.59
N ILE A 51 6.38 32.37 15.41
CA ILE A 51 7.34 33.18 16.18
C ILE A 51 7.16 34.67 15.83
N ARG A 52 7.08 35.02 14.54
CA ARG A 52 6.83 36.39 14.07
C ARG A 52 5.53 36.97 14.66
N LEU A 53 4.41 36.26 14.55
CA LEU A 53 3.12 36.71 15.10
C LEU A 53 3.13 36.88 16.63
N ARG A 54 3.92 36.06 17.35
CA ARG A 54 4.08 36.19 18.81
C ARG A 54 5.00 37.36 19.18
N LEU A 55 5.96 37.71 18.33
CA LEU A 55 6.79 38.91 18.47
C LEU A 55 5.96 40.18 18.16
N ASP A 56 5.13 40.18 17.11
CA ASP A 56 4.24 41.31 16.79
C ASP A 56 3.18 41.55 17.89
N LYS A 57 2.62 40.47 18.46
CA LYS A 57 1.70 40.57 19.60
C LYS A 57 2.35 41.08 20.89
N LEU A 58 3.69 40.95 21.01
CA LEU A 58 4.44 41.57 22.13
C LEU A 58 4.54 43.09 21.98
N GLU A 59 4.28 43.65 20.80
CA GLU A 59 4.23 45.10 20.57
C GLU A 59 2.80 45.68 20.65
N GLY A 60 1.76 44.83 20.61
CA GLY A 60 0.35 45.24 20.50
C GLY A 60 -0.57 45.05 21.73
N PHE A 61 -0.08 44.60 22.89
CA PHE A 61 -0.86 44.47 24.14
C PHE A 61 -0.36 45.49 25.17
N SER A 62 -1.27 46.27 25.79
CA SER A 62 -0.97 47.43 26.68
C SER A 62 0.23 47.24 27.62
N PHE A 63 1.38 47.73 27.17
CA PHE A 63 2.71 47.60 27.76
C PHE A 63 2.80 48.24 29.16
N MET A 64 2.02 49.30 29.40
CA MET A 64 2.06 50.10 30.63
C MET A 64 1.55 49.38 31.89
N ASN A 65 0.68 48.36 31.77
CA ASN A 65 0.12 47.67 32.94
C ASN A 65 0.95 46.46 33.41
N MET A 66 1.95 46.01 32.63
CA MET A 66 2.78 44.83 32.95
C MET A 66 4.24 45.17 33.32
N ILE A 67 4.74 46.36 32.94
CA ILE A 67 6.12 46.84 33.23
C ILE A 67 6.45 46.85 34.74
N ARG A 68 5.45 46.84 35.62
CA ARG A 68 5.66 46.94 37.07
C ARG A 68 6.18 45.66 37.75
N THR A 69 6.27 44.51 37.08
CA THR A 69 6.56 43.24 37.79
C THR A 69 7.62 42.33 37.15
N TRP A 70 8.16 42.61 35.94
CA TRP A 70 8.88 41.56 35.17
C TRP A 70 9.95 42.03 34.16
N ALA A 71 10.78 43.02 34.50
CA ALA A 71 11.69 43.66 33.52
C ALA A 71 12.97 42.88 33.14
N GLY A 72 13.38 41.85 33.91
CA GLY A 72 14.63 41.12 33.65
C GLY A 72 14.50 39.85 32.77
N GLN A 73 13.34 39.18 32.78
CA GLN A 73 13.15 37.91 32.06
C GLN A 73 12.67 38.10 30.60
N GLN A 74 12.22 39.30 30.22
CA GLN A 74 11.70 39.56 28.85
C GLN A 74 12.79 39.69 27.78
N ASP A 75 13.96 40.24 28.12
CA ASP A 75 15.06 40.42 27.17
C ASP A 75 15.72 39.08 26.80
N GLU A 76 15.89 38.19 27.79
CA GLU A 76 16.38 36.81 27.57
C GLU A 76 15.41 35.99 26.71
N LEU A 77 14.10 36.09 26.97
CA LEU A 77 13.05 35.46 26.15
C LEU A 77 12.94 36.04 24.73
N ARG A 78 13.34 37.30 24.51
CA ARG A 78 13.41 37.90 23.17
C ARG A 78 14.63 37.40 22.42
N ALA A 79 15.81 37.37 23.05
CA ALA A 79 17.03 36.81 22.47
C ALA A 79 16.84 35.34 22.04
N GLU A 80 16.26 34.51 22.91
CA GLU A 80 15.98 33.11 22.62
C GLU A 80 15.04 32.93 21.40
N LYS A 81 14.05 33.82 21.23
CA LYS A 81 13.13 33.79 20.07
C LYS A 81 13.82 34.23 18.78
N ILE A 82 14.72 35.21 18.85
CA ILE A 82 15.52 35.67 17.71
C ILE A 82 16.46 34.54 17.25
N ASP A 83 17.14 33.86 18.17
CA ASP A 83 18.02 32.72 17.86
C ASP A 83 17.23 31.58 17.21
N LYS A 84 16.05 31.24 17.75
CA LYS A 84 15.15 30.24 17.16
C LYS A 84 14.68 30.64 15.76
N ALA A 85 14.37 31.91 15.53
CA ALA A 85 13.97 32.40 14.21
C ALA A 85 15.13 32.30 13.20
N ALA A 86 16.35 32.68 13.59
CA ALA A 86 17.54 32.56 12.75
C ALA A 86 17.84 31.10 12.37
N ILE A 87 17.73 30.16 13.32
CA ILE A 87 17.91 28.72 13.07
C ILE A 87 16.86 28.21 12.07
N LEU A 88 15.58 28.60 12.21
CA LEU A 88 14.53 28.19 11.28
C LEU A 88 14.75 28.77 9.88
N GLU A 89 15.21 30.02 9.78
CA GLU A 89 15.52 30.66 8.49
C GLU A 89 16.68 29.97 7.78
N LEU A 90 17.74 29.58 8.52
CA LEU A 90 18.83 28.77 7.99
C LEU A 90 18.33 27.42 7.46
N LYS A 91 17.49 26.71 8.23
CA LYS A 91 16.90 25.41 7.82
C LYS A 91 16.01 25.53 6.58
N ILE A 92 15.21 26.59 6.48
CA ILE A 92 14.39 26.86 5.29
C ILE A 92 15.28 27.09 4.08
N ASN A 93 16.34 27.90 4.22
CA ASN A 93 17.25 28.20 3.12
C ASN A 93 18.04 26.96 2.67
N GLU A 94 18.46 26.10 3.59
CA GLU A 94 19.11 24.82 3.30
C GLU A 94 18.15 23.88 2.56
N ALA A 95 16.93 23.71 3.05
CA ALA A 95 15.93 22.86 2.40
C ALA A 95 15.54 23.38 1.01
N LYS A 96 15.48 24.71 0.80
CA LYS A 96 15.26 25.31 -0.52
C LYS A 96 16.40 25.06 -1.50
N LYS A 97 17.66 25.13 -1.04
CA LYS A 97 18.81 24.80 -1.88
C LYS A 97 18.75 23.33 -2.30
N MET A 98 18.46 22.44 -1.35
CA MET A 98 18.28 21.02 -1.62
C MET A 98 17.16 20.75 -2.62
N ASP A 99 16.00 21.41 -2.49
CA ASP A 99 14.88 21.31 -3.43
C ASP A 99 15.30 21.72 -4.87
N VAL A 100 16.04 22.82 -5.00
CA VAL A 100 16.57 23.28 -6.30
C VAL A 100 17.57 22.29 -6.90
N ASP A 101 18.51 21.80 -6.10
CA ASP A 101 19.52 20.84 -6.55
C ASP A 101 18.87 19.51 -6.99
N LEU A 102 17.92 19.00 -6.20
CA LEU A 102 17.16 17.79 -6.53
C LEU A 102 16.28 17.98 -7.77
N ALA A 103 15.65 19.16 -7.94
CA ALA A 103 14.87 19.46 -9.13
C ALA A 103 15.73 19.50 -10.41
N HIS A 104 16.96 19.99 -10.31
CA HIS A 104 17.93 19.94 -11.40
C HIS A 104 18.32 18.49 -11.73
N ASP A 105 18.63 17.67 -10.73
CA ASP A 105 18.96 16.25 -10.92
C ASP A 105 17.79 15.48 -11.54
N LEU A 106 16.55 15.77 -11.11
CA LEU A 106 15.33 15.22 -11.70
C LEU A 106 15.21 15.60 -13.19
N GLY A 107 15.54 16.85 -13.54
CA GLY A 107 15.57 17.31 -14.94
C GLY A 107 16.58 16.53 -15.79
N GLN A 108 17.77 16.24 -15.25
CA GLN A 108 18.77 15.43 -15.94
C GLN A 108 18.30 13.98 -16.15
N ILE A 109 17.68 13.38 -15.14
CA ILE A 109 17.13 12.01 -15.23
C ILE A 109 15.99 11.96 -16.25
N ASN A 110 15.06 12.91 -16.22
CA ASN A 110 13.97 12.98 -17.20
C ASN A 110 14.50 13.15 -18.62
N THR A 111 15.56 13.93 -18.82
CA THR A 111 16.23 14.05 -20.12
C THR A 111 16.79 12.70 -20.58
N LYS A 112 17.50 11.98 -19.70
CA LYS A 112 18.03 10.64 -20.03
C LYS A 112 16.93 9.62 -20.31
N LEU A 113 15.82 9.65 -19.57
CA LEU A 113 14.66 8.78 -19.79
C LEU A 113 13.98 9.07 -21.14
N SER A 114 13.84 10.35 -21.51
CA SER A 114 13.23 10.74 -22.80
C SER A 114 14.03 10.27 -24.03
N GLN A 115 15.33 10.01 -23.86
CA GLN A 115 16.19 9.45 -24.91
C GLN A 115 16.02 7.94 -25.07
N ILE A 116 15.38 7.26 -24.12
CA ILE A 116 15.12 5.83 -24.15
C ILE A 116 13.66 5.62 -24.50
N ASN A 117 13.39 5.19 -25.73
CA ASN A 117 12.06 4.79 -26.14
C ASN A 117 11.78 3.35 -25.69
N GLU A 118 11.33 3.19 -24.43
CA GLU A 118 11.05 1.86 -23.86
C GLU A 118 10.07 1.06 -24.71
N LYS A 119 9.07 1.70 -25.32
CA LYS A 119 8.09 1.05 -26.18
C LYS A 119 8.73 0.45 -27.43
N GLU A 120 9.60 1.21 -28.09
CA GLU A 120 10.34 0.74 -29.26
C GLU A 120 11.32 -0.39 -28.89
N LEU A 121 11.98 -0.31 -27.74
CA LEU A 121 12.84 -1.38 -27.24
C LEU A 121 12.04 -2.66 -26.94
N GLN A 122 10.85 -2.55 -26.35
CA GLN A 122 9.94 -3.67 -26.13
C GLN A 122 9.48 -4.30 -27.45
N GLU A 123 9.12 -3.48 -28.43
CA GLU A 123 8.74 -3.93 -29.78
C GLU A 123 9.91 -4.65 -30.47
N ALA A 124 11.12 -4.07 -30.44
CA ALA A 124 12.32 -4.68 -31.00
C ALA A 124 12.66 -6.02 -30.32
N LEU A 125 12.52 -6.10 -28.99
CA LEU A 125 12.70 -7.33 -28.24
C LEU A 125 11.68 -8.40 -28.64
N SER A 126 10.42 -8.01 -28.86
CA SER A 126 9.36 -8.93 -29.28
C SER A 126 9.66 -9.54 -30.66
N GLN A 127 10.09 -8.71 -31.62
CA GLN A 127 10.47 -9.16 -32.96
C GLN A 127 11.70 -10.06 -32.92
N LEU A 128 12.69 -9.72 -32.08
CA LEU A 128 13.89 -10.53 -31.90
C LEU A 128 13.56 -11.90 -31.29
N ASN A 129 12.70 -11.95 -30.27
CA ASN A 129 12.24 -13.21 -29.68
C ASN A 129 11.48 -14.07 -30.68
N ALA A 130 10.68 -13.47 -31.58
CA ALA A 130 10.02 -14.20 -32.66
C ALA A 130 11.03 -14.85 -33.62
N LYS A 131 12.09 -14.12 -34.01
CA LYS A 131 13.18 -14.67 -34.83
C LYS A 131 13.91 -15.82 -34.11
N LYS A 132 14.22 -15.66 -32.82
CA LYS A 132 14.86 -16.70 -32.00
C LYS A 132 14.00 -17.95 -31.85
N LYS A 133 12.69 -17.78 -31.65
CA LYS A 133 11.73 -18.90 -31.60
C LYS A 133 11.69 -19.66 -32.93
N GLY A 134 11.65 -18.96 -34.07
CA GLY A 134 11.69 -19.58 -35.40
C GLY A 134 12.99 -20.35 -35.65
N TYR A 135 14.13 -19.81 -35.22
CA TYR A 135 15.42 -20.51 -35.28
C TYR A 135 15.43 -21.81 -34.46
N LEU A 136 14.98 -21.74 -33.20
CA LEU A 136 14.93 -22.90 -32.30
C LEU A 136 13.94 -23.96 -32.78
N GLN A 137 12.80 -23.59 -33.36
CA GLN A 137 11.86 -24.56 -33.94
C GLN A 137 12.48 -25.44 -35.03
N ILE A 138 13.44 -24.91 -35.78
CA ILE A 138 14.10 -25.62 -36.88
C ILE A 138 15.31 -26.42 -36.39
N HIS A 139 16.10 -25.84 -35.47
CA HIS A 139 17.40 -26.40 -35.09
C HIS A 139 17.40 -27.14 -33.74
N GLU A 140 16.54 -26.75 -32.80
CA GLU A 140 16.52 -27.27 -31.41
C GLU A 140 15.07 -27.40 -30.90
N PRO A 141 14.27 -28.36 -31.42
CA PRO A 141 12.82 -28.43 -31.18
C PRO A 141 12.46 -28.68 -29.70
N GLU A 142 13.30 -29.38 -28.94
CA GLU A 142 13.10 -29.58 -27.50
C GLU A 142 13.21 -28.26 -26.72
N GLN A 143 14.16 -27.38 -27.08
CA GLN A 143 14.28 -26.05 -26.47
C GLN A 143 13.13 -25.13 -26.87
N ALA A 144 12.67 -25.21 -28.13
CA ALA A 144 11.49 -24.48 -28.58
C ALA A 144 10.23 -24.88 -27.80
N LYS A 145 10.06 -26.19 -27.53
CA LYS A 145 8.97 -26.73 -26.71
C LYS A 145 9.07 -26.27 -25.25
N ARG A 146 10.28 -26.27 -24.66
CA ARG A 146 10.48 -25.76 -23.30
C ARG A 146 10.20 -24.26 -23.20
N LEU A 147 10.60 -23.45 -24.19
CA LEU A 147 10.27 -22.03 -24.25
C LEU A 147 8.76 -21.77 -24.29
N GLU A 148 8.02 -22.61 -25.02
CA GLU A 148 6.57 -22.53 -25.05
C GLU A 148 5.96 -22.88 -23.69
N GLN A 149 6.44 -23.93 -23.02
CA GLN A 149 6.02 -24.26 -21.65
C GLN A 149 6.32 -23.12 -20.68
N LEU A 150 7.54 -22.57 -20.71
CA LEU A 150 7.93 -21.43 -19.88
C LEU A 150 7.06 -20.20 -20.12
N ALA A 151 6.64 -19.94 -21.36
CA ALA A 151 5.73 -18.84 -21.66
C ALA A 151 4.33 -19.05 -21.05
N HIS A 152 3.83 -20.29 -21.08
CA HIS A 152 2.56 -20.64 -20.42
C HIS A 152 2.66 -20.52 -18.90
N GLU A 153 3.74 -21.03 -18.30
CA GLU A 153 4.02 -20.93 -16.86
C GLU A 153 4.18 -19.46 -16.43
N GLU A 154 4.87 -18.63 -17.23
CA GLU A 154 5.07 -17.20 -16.96
C GLU A 154 3.74 -16.44 -16.99
N MET A 155 2.92 -16.67 -18.02
CA MET A 155 1.58 -16.06 -18.15
C MET A 155 0.70 -16.44 -16.96
N HIS A 156 0.67 -17.72 -16.61
CA HIS A 156 -0.12 -18.21 -15.49
C HIS A 156 0.34 -17.63 -14.15
N THR A 157 1.66 -17.55 -13.92
CA THR A 157 2.23 -16.98 -12.69
C THR A 157 1.91 -15.49 -12.57
N LYS A 158 1.95 -14.74 -13.68
CA LYS A 158 1.54 -13.33 -13.71
C LYS A 158 0.06 -13.14 -13.39
N GLN A 159 -0.80 -13.99 -13.92
CA GLN A 159 -2.23 -13.95 -13.59
C GLN A 159 -2.44 -14.24 -12.10
N LEU A 160 -1.79 -15.28 -11.55
CA LEU A 160 -1.85 -15.57 -10.11
C LEU A 160 -1.41 -14.38 -9.24
N LEU A 161 -0.37 -13.64 -9.63
CA LEU A 161 0.07 -12.44 -8.92
C LEU A 161 -0.97 -11.32 -8.94
N ILE A 162 -1.79 -11.23 -9.98
CA ILE A 162 -2.90 -10.27 -10.07
C ILE A 162 -4.00 -10.68 -9.07
N GLU A 163 -4.46 -11.94 -9.14
CA GLU A 163 -5.51 -12.45 -8.23
C GLU A 163 -5.09 -12.30 -6.75
N ILE A 164 -3.82 -12.60 -6.42
CA ILE A 164 -3.32 -12.45 -5.04
C ILE A 164 -3.41 -10.99 -4.57
N LYS A 165 -3.09 -10.01 -5.43
CA LYS A 165 -3.18 -8.59 -5.09
C LYS A 165 -4.62 -8.12 -4.93
N GLU A 166 -5.53 -8.62 -5.76
CA GLU A 166 -6.96 -8.34 -5.64
C GLU A 166 -7.50 -8.89 -4.32
N ALA A 167 -7.10 -10.12 -3.95
CA ALA A 167 -7.41 -10.71 -2.65
C ALA A 167 -6.82 -9.92 -1.47
N GLU A 168 -5.56 -9.49 -1.54
CA GLU A 168 -4.96 -8.64 -0.50
C GLU A 168 -5.73 -7.32 -0.33
N ALA A 169 -6.08 -6.65 -1.43
CA ALA A 169 -6.84 -5.40 -1.40
C ALA A 169 -8.25 -5.57 -0.82
N ALA A 170 -8.94 -6.66 -1.17
CA ALA A 170 -10.24 -7.00 -0.62
C ALA A 170 -10.14 -7.34 0.88
N GLY A 171 -9.07 -8.02 1.30
CA GLY A 171 -8.78 -8.32 2.70
C GLY A 171 -8.54 -7.06 3.54
N GLU A 172 -7.74 -6.12 3.07
CA GLU A 172 -7.50 -4.82 3.74
C GLU A 172 -8.79 -3.99 3.85
N THR A 173 -9.63 -4.04 2.81
CA THR A 173 -10.98 -3.44 2.85
C THR A 173 -11.83 -4.09 3.93
N ALA A 174 -11.82 -5.42 4.02
CA ALA A 174 -12.55 -6.15 5.06
C ALA A 174 -12.06 -5.79 6.47
N LEU A 175 -10.74 -5.71 6.69
CA LEU A 175 -10.18 -5.26 7.98
C LEU A 175 -10.65 -3.86 8.37
N THR A 176 -10.72 -2.94 7.40
CA THR A 176 -11.19 -1.57 7.62
C THR A 176 -12.65 -1.56 8.07
N GLU A 177 -13.53 -2.26 7.34
CA GLU A 177 -14.97 -2.33 7.67
C GLU A 177 -15.21 -3.06 9.01
N LEU A 178 -14.46 -4.12 9.29
CA LEU A 178 -14.47 -4.80 10.59
C LEU A 178 -14.01 -3.88 11.73
N GLY A 179 -13.01 -3.04 11.49
CA GLY A 179 -12.56 -2.02 12.45
C GLY A 179 -13.66 -1.02 12.78
N GLN A 180 -14.37 -0.51 11.76
CA GLN A 180 -15.51 0.40 11.95
C GLN A 180 -16.67 -0.29 12.71
N ALA A 181 -16.95 -1.56 12.39
CA ALA A 181 -17.93 -2.36 13.11
C ALA A 181 -17.54 -2.55 14.58
N ALA A 182 -16.26 -2.86 14.87
CA ALA A 182 -15.74 -3.00 16.23
C ALA A 182 -15.84 -1.69 17.03
N GLU A 183 -15.48 -0.55 16.43
CA GLU A 183 -15.61 0.78 17.05
C GLU A 183 -17.07 1.11 17.35
N SER A 184 -17.98 0.84 16.41
CA SER A 184 -19.41 1.07 16.60
C SER A 184 -19.98 0.19 17.72
N LEU A 185 -19.62 -1.11 17.75
CA LEU A 185 -19.99 -2.03 18.82
C LEU A 185 -19.44 -1.58 20.19
N HIS A 186 -18.22 -1.03 20.23
CA HIS A 186 -17.64 -0.47 21.45
C HIS A 186 -18.43 0.75 21.95
N SER A 187 -18.82 1.65 21.03
CA SER A 187 -19.62 2.83 21.35
C SER A 187 -21.05 2.47 21.80
N ALA A 188 -21.62 1.39 21.24
CA ALA A 188 -22.92 0.85 21.62
C ALA A 188 -22.88 0.17 23.01
N ASN A 189 -21.72 -0.35 23.44
CA ASN A 189 -21.56 -1.00 24.74
C ASN A 189 -21.75 -0.04 25.93
N GLY A 190 -21.47 1.26 25.77
CA GLY A 190 -21.81 2.30 26.76
C GLY A 190 -23.31 2.43 27.02
N TYR A 191 -24.15 1.88 26.14
CA TYR A 191 -25.60 1.81 26.26
C TYR A 191 -26.11 0.39 26.63
N SER A 192 -25.21 -0.60 26.70
CA SER A 192 -25.45 -2.03 26.96
C SER A 192 -25.59 -2.37 28.45
N THR A 193 -26.08 -1.44 29.28
CA THR A 193 -26.79 -1.80 30.53
C THR A 193 -28.08 -2.58 30.26
N TRP A 194 -28.39 -2.87 28.99
CA TRP A 194 -29.51 -3.67 28.51
C TRP A 194 -29.45 -5.13 28.96
N ASP A 195 -28.25 -5.72 29.07
CA ASP A 195 -28.08 -7.12 29.48
C ASP A 195 -28.32 -7.35 30.99
N THR A 196 -28.46 -6.27 31.78
CA THR A 196 -28.71 -6.35 33.23
C THR A 196 -30.21 -6.28 33.59
N PHE A 197 -31.08 -5.77 32.71
CA PHE A 197 -32.46 -5.40 33.11
C PHE A 197 -33.60 -6.01 32.30
N PHE A 198 -33.39 -6.70 31.18
CA PHE A 198 -34.50 -7.34 30.45
C PHE A 198 -34.81 -8.79 30.85
N GLY A 199 -34.83 -8.99 32.17
CA GLY A 199 -35.93 -9.70 32.83
C GLY A 199 -37.21 -8.85 32.96
N GLY A 200 -37.29 -7.63 32.42
CA GLY A 200 -38.54 -6.93 32.16
C GLY A 200 -38.45 -5.39 32.11
N GLY A 201 -39.07 -4.81 31.08
CA GLY A 201 -39.79 -3.54 31.16
C GLY A 201 -39.01 -2.22 30.96
N PHE A 202 -39.34 -1.57 29.84
CA PHE A 202 -39.50 -0.11 29.64
C PHE A 202 -38.27 0.82 29.78
N PHE A 203 -38.20 1.79 28.85
CA PHE A 203 -37.26 2.92 28.71
C PHE A 203 -35.97 2.70 27.89
N VAL A 204 -36.08 2.94 26.57
CA VAL A 204 -34.95 3.19 25.67
C VAL A 204 -35.29 4.42 24.80
N THR A 205 -34.62 5.53 25.13
CA THR A 205 -34.70 6.86 24.51
C THR A 205 -34.34 6.82 23.01
N HIS A 206 -34.98 7.65 22.18
CA HIS A 206 -34.73 7.76 20.72
C HIS A 206 -33.25 7.81 20.30
N LEU A 207 -32.36 8.40 21.11
CA LEU A 207 -30.90 8.44 20.87
C LEU A 207 -30.21 7.06 20.85
N LYS A 208 -30.85 6.01 21.40
CA LYS A 208 -30.30 4.64 21.42
C LYS A 208 -30.61 3.85 20.14
N HIS A 209 -31.65 4.20 19.38
CA HIS A 209 -31.93 3.55 18.09
C HIS A 209 -30.86 3.92 17.05
N ASP A 210 -30.53 5.21 16.93
CA ASP A 210 -29.56 5.68 15.93
C ASP A 210 -28.18 5.02 16.06
N ALA A 211 -27.73 4.73 17.29
CA ALA A 211 -26.45 4.04 17.53
C ALA A 211 -26.49 2.54 17.21
N LEU A 212 -27.64 1.90 17.41
CA LEU A 212 -27.86 0.49 17.06
C LEU A 212 -27.99 0.33 15.54
N ASP A 213 -28.78 1.18 14.89
CA ASP A 213 -28.95 1.20 13.43
C ASP A 213 -27.61 1.48 12.72
N LYS A 214 -26.79 2.39 13.29
CA LYS A 214 -25.43 2.65 12.79
C LYS A 214 -24.53 1.42 12.91
N THR A 215 -24.64 0.68 14.02
CA THR A 215 -23.87 -0.55 14.24
C THR A 215 -24.28 -1.65 13.28
N GLU A 216 -25.58 -1.80 13.00
CA GLU A 216 -26.10 -2.74 12.01
C GLU A 216 -25.57 -2.43 10.60
N ASN A 217 -25.53 -1.15 10.22
CA ASN A 217 -24.96 -0.73 8.93
C ASN A 217 -23.46 -1.07 8.82
N TYR A 218 -22.66 -0.85 9.86
CA TYR A 218 -21.23 -1.21 9.82
C TYR A 218 -21.01 -2.73 9.77
N LEU A 219 -21.82 -3.50 10.50
CA LEU A 219 -21.77 -4.97 10.42
C LEU A 219 -22.15 -5.48 9.02
N HIS A 220 -23.15 -4.86 8.40
CA HIS A 220 -23.56 -5.18 7.03
C HIS A 220 -22.44 -4.86 6.01
N ASN A 221 -21.78 -3.71 6.15
CA ASN A 221 -20.64 -3.37 5.29
C ASN A 221 -19.47 -4.34 5.46
N ALA A 222 -19.15 -4.73 6.71
CA ALA A 222 -18.13 -5.74 6.99
C ALA A 222 -18.48 -7.09 6.34
N GLN A 223 -19.74 -7.51 6.41
CA GLN A 223 -20.23 -8.71 5.72
C GLN A 223 -20.02 -8.65 4.21
N ILE A 224 -20.37 -7.52 3.57
CA ILE A 224 -20.17 -7.36 2.12
C ILE A 224 -18.67 -7.40 1.76
N ALA A 225 -17.83 -6.72 2.55
CA ALA A 225 -16.39 -6.69 2.31
C ALA A 225 -15.76 -8.08 2.45
N LEU A 226 -16.18 -8.86 3.45
CA LEU A 226 -15.77 -10.24 3.63
C LEU A 226 -16.24 -11.17 2.52
N GLN A 227 -17.46 -10.97 2.01
CA GLN A 227 -17.96 -11.69 0.83
C GLN A 227 -17.10 -11.42 -0.40
N ARG A 228 -16.67 -10.18 -0.61
CA ARG A 228 -15.75 -9.84 -1.71
C ARG A 228 -14.41 -10.51 -1.51
N PHE A 229 -13.80 -10.37 -0.32
CA PHE A 229 -12.53 -11.01 0.00
C PHE A 229 -12.55 -12.53 -0.26
N HIS A 230 -13.64 -13.19 0.09
CA HIS A 230 -13.85 -14.60 -0.20
C HIS A 230 -13.85 -14.94 -1.68
N ASN A 231 -14.55 -14.16 -2.51
CA ASN A 231 -14.57 -14.39 -3.95
C ASN A 231 -13.16 -14.30 -4.53
N GLU A 232 -12.39 -13.27 -4.14
CA GLU A 232 -10.99 -13.13 -4.59
C GLU A 232 -10.12 -14.31 -4.11
N LEU A 233 -10.36 -14.84 -2.90
CA LEU A 233 -9.66 -16.04 -2.41
C LEU A 233 -9.99 -17.30 -3.24
N LEU A 234 -11.22 -17.42 -3.76
CA LEU A 234 -11.60 -18.50 -4.68
C LEU A 234 -10.89 -18.36 -6.02
N ASP A 235 -10.77 -17.13 -6.55
CA ASP A 235 -10.05 -16.87 -7.81
C ASP A 235 -8.55 -17.23 -7.67
N VAL A 236 -7.93 -16.89 -6.53
CA VAL A 236 -6.58 -17.36 -6.18
C VAL A 236 -6.49 -18.88 -6.09
N HIS A 237 -7.49 -19.54 -5.51
CA HIS A 237 -7.53 -21.01 -5.40
C HIS A 237 -7.60 -21.68 -6.77
N ASP A 238 -8.55 -21.27 -7.61
CA ASP A 238 -8.79 -21.82 -8.94
C ASP A 238 -7.55 -21.71 -9.84
N MET A 239 -6.78 -20.64 -9.68
CA MET A 239 -5.51 -20.47 -10.38
C MET A 239 -4.44 -21.45 -9.87
N SER A 240 -4.27 -21.64 -8.56
CA SER A 240 -3.20 -22.51 -8.05
C SER A 240 -3.33 -23.98 -8.47
N THR A 241 -4.54 -24.46 -8.76
CA THR A 241 -4.76 -25.87 -9.14
C THR A 241 -4.15 -26.28 -10.50
N LYS A 242 -3.74 -25.33 -11.35
CA LYS A 242 -3.41 -25.61 -12.77
C LYS A 242 -1.92 -25.60 -13.13
N SER A 243 -1.02 -25.10 -12.29
CA SER A 243 0.42 -25.13 -12.62
C SER A 243 1.39 -24.95 -11.44
N LEU A 244 0.90 -24.53 -10.27
CA LEU A 244 1.74 -24.21 -9.12
C LEU A 244 1.18 -24.94 -7.90
N GLN A 245 1.83 -26.02 -7.46
CA GLN A 245 1.52 -26.66 -6.16
C GLN A 245 1.97 -25.75 -5.00
N VAL A 246 1.41 -24.54 -4.90
CA VAL A 246 1.50 -23.72 -3.70
C VAL A 246 0.25 -24.01 -2.90
N ASP A 247 0.38 -24.94 -1.95
CA ASP A 247 -0.63 -25.37 -0.98
C ASP A 247 -1.75 -24.32 -0.75
N THR A 248 -2.85 -24.44 -1.48
CA THR A 248 -4.05 -23.59 -1.39
C THR A 248 -5.12 -24.19 -0.50
N ASP A 249 -4.89 -25.38 0.07
CA ASP A 249 -5.82 -26.03 1.00
C ASP A 249 -6.14 -25.10 2.18
N GLY A 250 -5.18 -24.25 2.57
CA GLY A 250 -5.37 -23.29 3.65
C GLY A 250 -6.41 -22.19 3.38
N PHE A 251 -6.63 -21.80 2.12
CA PHE A 251 -7.60 -20.75 1.77
C PHE A 251 -9.01 -21.29 1.56
N VAL A 252 -9.14 -22.46 0.95
CA VAL A 252 -10.45 -23.14 0.80
C VAL A 252 -10.98 -23.52 2.17
N LYS A 253 -10.14 -24.09 3.05
CA LYS A 253 -10.55 -24.39 4.42
C LYS A 253 -10.92 -23.14 5.21
N PHE A 254 -10.23 -22.03 4.97
CA PHE A 254 -10.60 -20.76 5.58
C PHE A 254 -11.95 -20.27 5.05
N ALA A 255 -12.13 -20.24 3.73
CA ALA A 255 -13.36 -19.85 3.05
C ALA A 255 -14.58 -20.67 3.51
N ASP A 256 -14.46 -22.01 3.53
CA ASP A 256 -15.56 -22.89 3.97
C ASP A 256 -15.89 -22.68 5.46
N TYR A 257 -14.86 -22.66 6.32
CA TYR A 257 -15.03 -22.42 7.76
C TYR A 257 -15.63 -21.03 8.05
N PHE A 258 -15.14 -20.01 7.36
CA PHE A 258 -15.58 -18.63 7.54
C PHE A 258 -17.06 -18.48 7.20
N PHE A 259 -17.53 -19.08 6.10
CA PHE A 259 -18.92 -18.90 5.69
C PHE A 259 -19.91 -19.76 6.46
N ASP A 260 -19.52 -20.96 6.86
CA ASP A 260 -20.40 -21.85 7.62
C ASP A 260 -20.53 -21.42 9.10
N ASP A 261 -19.43 -21.03 9.76
CA ASP A 261 -19.42 -20.77 11.21
C ASP A 261 -19.58 -19.28 11.59
N ILE A 262 -19.14 -18.34 10.75
CA ILE A 262 -19.12 -16.92 11.12
C ILE A 262 -20.40 -16.20 10.67
N PHE A 263 -20.86 -16.40 9.43
CA PHE A 263 -22.11 -15.80 8.97
C PHE A 263 -23.34 -16.39 9.67
N SER A 264 -23.29 -17.66 10.05
CA SER A 264 -24.35 -18.28 10.87
C SER A 264 -24.41 -17.67 12.28
N ALA A 265 -23.26 -17.28 12.85
CA ALA A 265 -23.15 -16.62 14.15
C ALA A 265 -23.54 -15.13 14.15
N TRP A 266 -23.60 -14.47 12.98
CA TRP A 266 -23.98 -13.05 12.83
C TRP A 266 -25.48 -12.80 12.62
N SER A 267 -26.32 -13.82 12.82
CA SER A 267 -27.78 -13.67 12.89
C SER A 267 -28.18 -12.38 13.64
N VAL A 268 -29.13 -11.63 13.06
CA VAL A 268 -29.63 -10.29 13.42
C VAL A 268 -30.10 -10.15 14.89
N HIS A 269 -30.05 -11.23 15.67
CA HIS A 269 -30.45 -11.29 17.08
C HIS A 269 -29.29 -11.55 18.07
N SER A 270 -28.04 -11.47 17.60
CA SER A 270 -26.86 -11.75 18.44
C SER A 270 -26.59 -10.61 19.42
N LYS A 271 -26.24 -10.96 20.66
CA LYS A 271 -25.88 -9.97 21.69
C LYS A 271 -24.66 -9.16 21.26
N ILE A 272 -24.60 -7.87 21.64
CA ILE A 272 -23.46 -6.96 21.35
C ILE A 272 -22.11 -7.56 21.78
N SER A 273 -22.06 -8.25 22.93
CA SER A 273 -20.85 -8.92 23.43
C SER A 273 -20.40 -10.04 22.51
N THR A 274 -21.33 -10.90 22.07
CA THR A 274 -21.07 -11.97 21.10
C THR A 274 -20.63 -11.43 19.75
N ALA A 275 -21.26 -10.36 19.25
CA ALA A 275 -20.88 -9.71 18.00
C ALA A 275 -19.45 -9.15 18.06
N ARG A 276 -19.05 -8.55 19.18
CA ARG A 276 -17.68 -8.02 19.36
C ARG A 276 -16.64 -9.13 19.37
N ASP A 277 -16.87 -10.20 20.11
CA ASP A 277 -15.95 -11.32 20.16
C ASP A 277 -15.81 -11.98 18.78
N GLN A 278 -16.90 -12.05 18.02
CA GLN A 278 -16.90 -12.57 16.65
C GLN A 278 -16.13 -11.65 15.68
N VAL A 279 -16.38 -10.33 15.71
CA VAL A 279 -15.65 -9.35 14.88
C VAL A 279 -14.16 -9.41 15.16
N SER A 280 -13.75 -9.52 16.43
CA SER A 280 -12.33 -9.63 16.78
C SER A 280 -11.69 -10.90 16.22
N ARG A 281 -12.34 -12.06 16.33
CA ARG A 281 -11.82 -13.32 15.76
C ARG A 281 -11.69 -13.25 14.24
N VAL A 282 -12.71 -12.68 13.59
CA VAL A 282 -12.73 -12.48 12.15
C VAL A 282 -11.61 -11.56 11.70
N GLN A 283 -11.32 -10.49 12.43
CA GLN A 283 -10.17 -9.61 12.15
C GLN A 283 -8.86 -10.39 12.21
N ASP A 284 -8.66 -11.21 13.24
CA ASP A 284 -7.46 -12.04 13.37
C ASP A 284 -7.33 -13.02 12.20
N ASP A 285 -8.43 -13.67 11.79
CA ASP A 285 -8.41 -14.63 10.69
C ASP A 285 -8.16 -13.96 9.32
N VAL A 286 -8.77 -12.80 9.06
CA VAL A 286 -8.51 -12.01 7.84
C VAL A 286 -7.05 -11.57 7.81
N HIS A 287 -6.53 -11.06 8.92
CA HIS A 287 -5.13 -10.65 9.03
C HIS A 287 -4.17 -11.82 8.76
N ASN A 288 -4.41 -12.98 9.40
CA ASN A 288 -3.61 -14.19 9.17
C ASN A 288 -3.69 -14.66 7.71
N THR A 289 -4.84 -14.50 7.05
CA THR A 289 -5.03 -14.86 5.65
C THR A 289 -4.25 -13.93 4.71
N ILE A 290 -4.25 -12.61 4.98
CA ILE A 290 -3.43 -11.62 4.26
C ILE A 290 -1.94 -11.96 4.39
N LEU A 291 -1.46 -12.31 5.59
CA LEU A 291 -0.06 -12.72 5.79
C LEU A 291 0.32 -13.94 4.94
N ARG A 292 -0.61 -14.89 4.78
CA ARG A 292 -0.41 -16.05 3.88
C ARG A 292 -0.43 -15.65 2.41
N LEU A 293 -1.29 -14.71 2.00
CA LEU A 293 -1.28 -14.17 0.63
C LEU A 293 0.04 -13.49 0.30
N GLN A 294 0.58 -12.70 1.22
CA GLN A 294 1.88 -12.02 1.06
C GLN A 294 3.04 -13.01 0.91
N ASP A 295 3.07 -14.07 1.72
CA ASP A 295 4.06 -15.16 1.57
C ASP A 295 3.94 -15.82 0.18
N LYS A 296 2.72 -16.04 -0.31
CA LYS A 296 2.49 -16.58 -1.66
C LYS A 296 2.88 -15.61 -2.76
N HIS A 297 2.59 -14.32 -2.61
CA HIS A 297 3.03 -13.28 -3.53
C HIS A 297 4.54 -13.34 -3.71
N ASN A 298 5.30 -13.41 -2.60
CA ASN A 298 6.75 -13.51 -2.63
C ASN A 298 7.24 -14.78 -3.33
N LYS A 299 6.64 -15.94 -3.03
CA LYS A 299 6.97 -17.22 -3.69
C LYS A 299 6.68 -17.20 -5.18
N ALA A 300 5.55 -16.65 -5.59
CA ALA A 300 5.16 -16.52 -7.00
C ALA A 300 6.07 -15.53 -7.75
N ASP A 301 6.46 -14.43 -7.12
CA ASP A 301 7.41 -13.46 -7.67
C ASP A 301 8.81 -14.08 -7.85
N ASP A 302 9.28 -14.86 -6.87
CA ASP A 302 10.54 -15.59 -6.98
C ASP A 302 10.49 -16.69 -8.05
N TYR A 303 9.36 -17.39 -8.18
CA TYR A 303 9.14 -18.33 -9.28
C TYR A 303 9.18 -17.62 -10.63
N LEU A 304 8.52 -16.47 -10.76
CA LEU A 304 8.53 -15.68 -11.99
C LEU A 304 9.94 -15.24 -12.39
N LYS A 305 10.76 -14.80 -11.42
CA LYS A 305 12.19 -14.51 -11.64
C LYS A 305 12.96 -15.74 -12.09
N SER A 306 12.65 -16.93 -11.56
CA SER A 306 13.29 -18.17 -11.96
C SER A 306 12.95 -18.57 -13.40
N LEU A 307 11.68 -18.41 -13.81
CA LEU A 307 11.22 -18.63 -15.18
C LEU A 307 11.90 -17.69 -16.17
N GLN A 308 12.05 -16.41 -15.80
CA GLN A 308 12.76 -15.42 -16.61
C GLN A 308 14.24 -15.80 -16.79
N LYS A 309 14.91 -16.24 -15.73
CA LYS A 309 16.30 -16.72 -15.81
C LYS A 309 16.45 -17.96 -16.70
N GLU A 310 15.52 -18.91 -16.61
CA GLU A 310 15.55 -20.11 -17.47
C GLU A 310 15.31 -19.75 -18.94
N LYS A 311 14.35 -18.85 -19.21
CA LYS A 311 14.07 -18.34 -20.55
C LYS A 311 15.26 -17.60 -21.14
N GLU A 312 15.97 -16.81 -20.34
CA GLU A 312 17.23 -16.18 -20.71
C GLU A 312 18.36 -17.19 -20.94
N ALA A 313 18.38 -18.32 -20.23
CA ALA A 313 19.39 -19.37 -20.46
C ALA A 313 19.17 -20.12 -21.78
N ILE A 314 17.92 -20.30 -22.20
CA ILE A 314 17.59 -20.89 -23.51
C ILE A 314 17.86 -19.90 -24.65
N PHE A 315 17.67 -18.60 -24.40
CA PHE A 315 17.89 -17.54 -25.37
C PHE A 315 19.32 -17.01 -25.37
#